data_AF-A0A4R4M936-F1
#
_entry.id   AF-A0A4R4M936-F1
#
_cell.length_a   1.000
_cell.length_b   1.000
_cell.length_c   1.000
_cell.angle_alpha   90.00
_cell.angle_beta   90.00
_cell.angle_gamma   90.00
#
_symmetry.space_group_name_H-M   'P 1'
#
loop_
_entity.id
_entity.type
_entity.pdbx_description
1 polymer ?
#
loop_
_entity_poly.entity_id
_entity_poly.type
_entity_poly.pdbx_seq_one_letter_code
_entity_poly.pdbx_strand_id
1 'polypeptide(L)'
;MEVSETQVLQGIGEIVEDIIGVPADGLTLDTHLVDDRGLDSLAMVELGFALEDRFGVEIAEENIKDLVVVRDMVGYVLDRAARVAS
;
A
#
# COMPACT_ATOMS: atom_id res chain seq x y z
N MET A 1 13.21 0.27 13.27
CA MET A 1 12.29 -0.87 13.14
C MET A 1 12.54 -1.43 11.75
N GLU A 2 12.89 -2.70 11.60
CA GLU A 2 13.01 -3.31 10.26
C GLU A 2 11.60 -3.54 9.73
N VAL A 3 11.22 -2.78 8.72
CA VAL A 3 9.97 -3.00 7.97
C VAL A 3 10.29 -4.04 6.90
N SER A 4 9.58 -5.18 6.92
CA SER A 4 9.77 -6.27 5.96
C SER A 4 8.66 -6.32 4.91
N GLU A 5 8.93 -6.92 3.75
CA GLU A 5 7.97 -7.06 2.64
C GLU A 5 6.64 -7.66 3.09
N THR A 6 6.70 -8.75 3.87
CA THR A 6 5.51 -9.40 4.43
C THR A 6 4.70 -8.44 5.31
N GLN A 7 5.33 -7.61 6.13
CA GLN A 7 4.62 -6.66 6.98
C GLN A 7 3.94 -5.56 6.15
N VAL A 8 4.59 -5.08 5.10
CA VAL A 8 4.00 -4.07 4.21
C VAL A 8 2.84 -4.68 3.43
N LEU A 9 3.02 -5.88 2.87
CA LEU A 9 1.97 -6.58 2.14
C LEU A 9 0.74 -6.84 3.02
N GLN A 10 0.95 -7.35 4.24
CA GLN A 10 -0.14 -7.54 5.20
C GLN A 10 -0.79 -6.21 5.57
N GLY A 11 0.01 -5.17 5.78
CA GLY A 11 -0.50 -3.86 6.13
C GLY A 11 -1.35 -3.24 5.02
N ILE A 12 -0.91 -3.35 3.76
CA ILE A 12 -1.70 -2.95 2.59
C ILE A 12 -2.99 -3.75 2.54
N GLY A 13 -2.94 -5.07 2.72
CA GLY A 13 -4.12 -5.92 2.75
C GLY A 13 -5.15 -5.44 3.77
N GLU A 14 -4.74 -5.26 5.03
CA GLU A 14 -5.62 -4.80 6.11
C GLU A 14 -6.21 -3.41 5.84
N ILE A 15 -5.42 -2.48 5.32
CA ILE A 15 -5.90 -1.12 5.00
C ILE A 15 -6.90 -1.18 3.83
N VAL A 16 -6.57 -1.95 2.79
CA VAL A 16 -7.46 -2.17 1.65
C VAL A 16 -8.79 -2.75 2.14
N GLU A 17 -8.76 -3.77 3.00
CA GLU A 17 -9.94 -4.37 3.63
C GLU A 17 -10.81 -3.35 4.36
N ASP A 18 -10.20 -2.45 5.11
CA ASP A 18 -10.91 -1.41 5.87
C ASP A 18 -11.55 -0.37 4.95
N ILE A 19 -10.86 0.01 3.86
CA ILE A 19 -11.34 1.01 2.89
C ILE A 19 -12.50 0.47 2.04
N ILE A 20 -12.35 -0.73 1.46
CA ILE A 20 -13.35 -1.29 0.52
C ILE A 20 -14.35 -2.23 1.21
N GLY A 21 -14.09 -2.66 2.44
CA GLY A 21 -14.93 -3.60 3.19
C GLY A 21 -14.92 -5.03 2.65
N VAL A 22 -13.93 -5.40 1.83
CA VAL A 22 -13.81 -6.71 1.18
C VAL A 22 -12.51 -7.37 1.63
N PRO A 23 -12.53 -8.65 2.03
CA PRO A 23 -11.34 -9.34 2.52
C PRO A 23 -10.19 -9.33 1.50
N ALA A 24 -8.97 -9.08 1.98
CA ALA A 24 -7.72 -9.13 1.22
C ALA A 24 -7.24 -10.57 1.00
N ASP A 25 -8.12 -11.55 1.23
CA ASP A 25 -7.88 -12.95 0.91
C ASP A 25 -7.50 -13.07 -0.57
N GLY A 26 -6.31 -13.63 -0.83
CA GLY A 26 -5.73 -13.72 -2.17
C GLY A 26 -5.11 -12.42 -2.72
N LEU A 27 -4.81 -11.42 -1.88
CA LEU A 27 -4.02 -10.26 -2.30
C LEU A 27 -2.57 -10.70 -2.45
N THR A 28 -2.06 -10.60 -3.66
CA THR A 28 -0.70 -11.01 -4.02
C THR A 28 0.08 -9.80 -4.51
N LEU A 29 1.41 -9.94 -4.62
CA LEU A 29 2.25 -8.89 -5.19
C LEU A 29 1.83 -8.54 -6.64
N ASP A 30 1.30 -9.49 -7.40
CA ASP A 30 0.82 -9.25 -8.78
C ASP A 30 -0.61 -8.71 -8.85
N THR A 31 -1.30 -8.57 -7.70
CA THR A 31 -2.67 -8.05 -7.68
C THR A 31 -2.68 -6.58 -8.08
N HIS A 32 -3.56 -6.24 -9.02
CA HIS A 32 -3.80 -4.86 -9.43
C HIS A 32 -4.90 -4.25 -8.56
N LEU A 33 -4.58 -3.21 -7.79
CA LEU A 33 -5.52 -2.64 -6.83
C LEU A 33 -6.72 -2.00 -7.54
N VAL A 34 -6.47 -1.24 -8.60
CA VAL A 34 -7.55 -0.59 -9.37
C VAL A 34 -8.36 -1.59 -10.21
N ASP A 35 -7.69 -2.42 -11.02
CA ASP A 35 -8.36 -3.31 -11.99
C ASP A 35 -8.94 -4.59 -11.35
N ASP A 36 -8.19 -5.21 -10.42
CA ASP A 36 -8.53 -6.51 -9.81
C ASP A 36 -9.39 -6.36 -8.54
N ARG A 37 -9.06 -5.35 -7.71
CA ARG A 37 -9.78 -5.07 -6.45
C ARG A 37 -10.80 -3.95 -6.57
N GLY A 38 -10.82 -3.21 -7.68
CA GLY A 38 -11.77 -2.13 -7.89
C GLY A 38 -11.51 -0.91 -7.01
N LEU A 39 -10.27 -0.65 -6.59
CA LEU A 39 -9.96 0.55 -5.82
C LEU A 39 -10.15 1.80 -6.70
N ASP A 40 -11.05 2.67 -6.26
CA ASP A 40 -11.19 3.99 -6.84
C ASP A 40 -9.98 4.89 -6.55
N SER A 41 -9.83 5.95 -7.34
CA SER A 41 -8.75 6.93 -7.16
C SER A 41 -8.76 7.58 -5.77
N LEU A 42 -9.94 7.72 -5.14
CA LEU A 42 -10.05 8.20 -3.76
C LEU A 42 -9.53 7.16 -2.75
N ALA A 43 -9.90 5.89 -2.93
CA ALA A 43 -9.44 4.79 -2.09
C ALA A 43 -7.91 4.63 -2.15
N MET A 44 -7.32 4.85 -3.33
CA MET A 44 -5.87 4.86 -3.50
C MET A 44 -5.22 5.95 -2.64
N VAL A 45 -5.79 7.16 -2.62
CA VAL A 45 -5.29 8.27 -1.80
C VAL A 45 -5.39 7.95 -0.31
N GLU A 46 -6.52 7.40 0.14
CA GLU A 46 -6.71 6.97 1.54
C GLU A 46 -5.72 5.86 1.93
N LEU A 47 -5.47 4.90 1.04
CA LEU A 47 -4.48 3.85 1.24
C LEU A 47 -3.08 4.45 1.46
N GLY A 48 -2.70 5.42 0.64
CA GLY A 48 -1.43 6.13 0.81
C GLY A 48 -1.31 6.81 2.17
N PHE A 49 -2.31 7.60 2.59
CA PHE A 49 -2.31 8.26 3.90
C PHE A 49 -2.21 7.25 5.06
N ALA A 50 -2.92 6.12 4.96
CA ALA A 50 -2.86 5.08 5.97
C ALA A 50 -1.49 4.38 6.00
N LEU A 51 -0.84 4.20 4.85
CA LEU A 51 0.53 3.68 4.78
C LEU A 51 1.55 4.67 5.35
N GLU A 52 1.40 5.96 5.07
CA GLU A 52 2.22 7.03 5.64
C GLU A 52 2.12 7.06 7.17
N ASP A 53 0.91 7.02 7.74
CA ASP A 53 0.69 6.98 9.19
C ASP A 53 1.25 5.68 9.81
N ARG A 54 0.99 4.54 9.16
CA ARG A 54 1.36 3.21 9.70
C ARG A 54 2.86 2.93 9.65
N PHE A 55 3.53 3.32 8.56
CA PHE A 55 4.95 3.03 8.35
C PHE A 55 5.86 4.25 8.56
N GLY A 56 5.28 5.44 8.80
CA GLY A 56 6.03 6.68 8.94
C GLY A 56 6.72 7.12 7.66
N VAL A 57 6.16 6.77 6.49
CA VAL A 57 6.72 7.11 5.18
C VAL A 57 6.02 8.34 4.59
N GLU A 58 6.59 8.92 3.54
CA GLU A 58 5.98 10.02 2.79
C GLU A 58 5.78 9.58 1.33
N ILE A 59 4.53 9.59 0.86
CA ILE A 59 4.10 9.10 -0.45
C ILE A 59 3.27 10.19 -1.13
N ALA A 60 3.83 10.84 -2.15
CA ALA A 60 3.09 11.84 -2.90
C ALA A 60 1.87 11.22 -3.62
N GLU A 61 0.77 11.98 -3.68
CA GLU A 61 -0.48 11.58 -4.33
C GLU A 61 -0.29 11.13 -5.78
N GLU A 62 0.61 11.79 -6.51
CA GLU A 62 0.97 11.42 -7.89
C GLU A 62 1.53 9.99 -7.96
N ASN A 63 2.44 9.64 -7.05
CA ASN A 63 3.04 8.31 -7.03
C ASN A 63 1.99 7.26 -6.65
N ILE A 64 1.11 7.56 -5.69
CA ILE A 64 0.03 6.63 -5.30
C ILE A 64 -0.82 6.22 -6.52
N LYS A 65 -1.12 7.17 -7.41
CA LYS A 65 -1.92 6.91 -8.61
C LYS A 65 -1.20 6.06 -9.64
N ASP A 66 0.13 6.12 -9.67
CA ASP A 66 0.98 5.27 -10.50
C ASP A 66 1.24 3.89 -9.87
N LEU A 67 1.19 3.78 -8.53
CA LEU A 67 1.39 2.56 -7.76
C LEU A 67 0.14 1.67 -7.76
N VAL A 68 -0.30 1.25 -8.95
CA VAL A 68 -1.53 0.47 -9.11
C VAL A 68 -1.37 -1.03 -8.83
N VAL A 69 -0.14 -1.53 -8.81
CA VAL A 69 0.19 -2.94 -8.50
C VAL A 69 0.76 -3.03 -7.09
N VAL A 70 0.31 -4.04 -6.33
CA VAL A 70 0.74 -4.25 -4.94
C VAL A 70 2.26 -4.39 -4.81
N ARG A 71 2.92 -5.11 -5.73
CA ARG A 71 4.38 -5.25 -5.79
C ARG A 71 5.09 -3.91 -5.77
N ASP A 72 4.66 -2.98 -6.62
CA ASP A 72 5.30 -1.68 -6.77
C ASP A 72 5.07 -0.84 -5.52
N MET A 73 3.86 -0.88 -4.96
CA MET A 73 3.53 -0.18 -3.72
C MET A 73 4.34 -0.70 -2.53
N VAL A 74 4.44 -2.02 -2.38
CA VAL A 74 5.26 -2.66 -1.33
C VAL A 74 6.71 -2.24 -1.46
N GLY A 75 7.29 -2.33 -2.66
CA GLY A 75 8.67 -1.92 -2.92
C GLY A 75 8.92 -0.44 -2.60
N TYR A 76 7.96 0.43 -2.96
CA TYR A 76 8.04 1.86 -2.70
C TYR A 76 8.02 2.16 -1.19
N VAL A 77 7.08 1.58 -0.45
CA VAL A 77 6.98 1.77 1.00
C VAL A 77 8.22 1.25 1.71
N LEU A 78 8.77 0.10 1.30
CA LEU A 78 10.00 -0.44 1.88
C LEU A 78 11.21 0.47 1.67
N ASP A 79 11.42 0.98 0.45
CA ASP A 79 12.52 1.92 0.16
C ASP A 79 12.40 3.18 1.02
N ARG A 80 11.17 3.73 1.15
CA ARG A 80 10.92 4.91 1.97
C ARG A 80 11.11 4.63 3.45
N ALA A 81 10.57 3.53 3.96
CA ALA A 81 10.69 3.15 5.37
C ALA A 81 12.16 2.94 5.78
N ALA A 82 12.97 2.34 4.90
CA ALA A 82 14.41 2.18 5.12
C ALA A 82 15.13 3.54 5.25
N ARG A 83 14.72 4.55 4.47
CA ARG A 83 15.29 5.90 4.53
C ARG A 83 14.90 6.66 5.80
N VAL A 84 13.68 6.50 6.30
CA VAL A 84 13.20 7.18 7.52
C VAL A 84 13.79 6.54 8.78
N ALA A 85 14.08 5.24 8.75
CA ALA A 85 14.72 4.53 9.86
C ALA A 85 16.25 4.77 9.95
N SER A 86 16.84 5.50 8.99
CA SER A 86 18.27 5.84 8.92
C SER A 86 18.55 7.21 9.56
#